data_AF-A0A2J6WV01-F1
#
_entry.id   AF-A0A2J6WV01-F1
#
_cell.length_a   1.000
_cell.length_b   1.000
_cell.length_c   1.000
_cell.angle_alpha   90.00
_cell.angle_beta   90.00
_cell.angle_gamma   90.00
#
_symmetry.space_group_name_H-M   'P 1'
#
loop_
_entity.id
_entity.type
_entity.pdbx_description
1 polymer ?
#
loop_
_entity_poly.entity_id
_entity_poly.type
_entity_poly.pdbx_seq_one_letter_code
_entity_poly.pdbx_strand_id
1 'polypeptide(L)' 'METTIRSITVTPLNIPLRSPFGIAGGVQAIADNLLVTLELQGGIRGYGEA' A
#
# COMPACT_ATOMS: atom_id res chain seq x y z
N MET A 1 20.50 -15.64 6.40
CA MET A 1 19.19 -15.03 6.07
C MET A 1 19.16 -14.83 4.57
N GLU A 2 18.19 -15.42 3.89
CA GLU A 2 18.09 -15.32 2.43
C GLU A 2 17.14 -14.17 2.06
N THR A 3 17.65 -13.20 1.29
CA THR A 3 16.92 -11.99 0.89
C THR A 3 16.26 -12.10 -0.48
N THR A 4 16.18 -13.30 -1.03
CA THR A 4 15.48 -13.58 -2.29
C THR A 4 13.97 -13.40 -2.11
N ILE A 5 13.33 -12.60 -2.97
CA ILE A 5 11.88 -12.43 -2.99
C ILE A 5 11.23 -13.71 -3.54
N ARG A 6 10.27 -14.26 -2.80
CA ARG A 6 9.47 -15.43 -3.16
C ARG A 6 8.14 -15.03 -3.80
N SER A 7 7.50 -13.97 -3.32
CA SER A 7 6.21 -13.51 -3.85
C SER A 7 6.00 -12.02 -3.67
N ILE A 8 5.22 -11.44 -4.58
CA ILE A 8 4.75 -10.06 -4.56
C ILE A 8 3.24 -10.08 -4.71
N THR A 9 2.53 -9.35 -3.86
CA THR A 9 1.09 -9.09 -4.00
C THR A 9 0.84 -7.60 -3.95
N VAL A 10 -0.05 -7.12 -4.80
CA VAL A 10 -0.50 -5.72 -4.81
C VAL A 10 -2.02 -5.72 -4.67
N THR A 11 -2.52 -5.01 -3.67
CA THR A 11 -3.97 -4.90 -3.41
C THR A 11 -4.37 -3.44 -3.19
N PRO A 12 -5.57 -3.02 -3.63
CA PRO A 12 -6.10 -1.71 -3.27
C PRO A 12 -6.15 -1.53 -1.75
N LEU A 13 -5.77 -0.34 -1.28
CA LEU A 13 -5.86 0.10 0.11
C LEU A 13 -6.60 1.43 0.16
N ASN A 14 -7.91 1.35 -0.05
CA ASN A 14 -8.77 2.52 -0.15
C ASN A 14 -9.35 2.84 1.22
N ILE A 15 -8.91 3.95 1.83
CA ILE A 15 -9.26 4.32 3.20
C ILE A 15 -10.13 5.59 3.17
N PRO A 16 -11.40 5.52 3.62
CA PRO A 16 -12.24 6.71 3.75
C PRO A 16 -11.64 7.73 4.72
N LEU A 17 -11.57 8.99 4.30
CA LEU A 17 -11.12 10.07 5.16
C LEU A 17 -12.23 10.49 6.13
N ARG A 18 -11.85 10.87 7.36
CA ARG A 18 -12.79 11.36 8.37
C ARG A 18 -13.50 12.65 7.93
N SER A 19 -12.82 13.45 7.12
CA SER A 19 -13.34 14.62 6.44
C SER A 19 -12.63 14.74 5.09
N PRO A 20 -13.29 15.27 4.04
CA PRO A 20 -12.64 15.47 2.76
C PRO A 20 -11.43 16.43 2.86
N PHE A 21 -10.40 16.17 2.07
CA PHE A 21 -9.17 16.97 2.01
C PHE A 21 -9.11 17.75 0.70
N GLY A 22 -8.98 19.08 0.79
CA GLY A 22 -8.89 19.95 -0.39
C GLY A 22 -7.45 20.06 -0.92
N ILE A 23 -7.31 19.94 -2.23
CA ILE A 23 -6.08 20.14 -3.00
C ILE A 23 -6.37 21.09 -4.18
N ALA A 24 -5.34 21.60 -4.85
CA ALA A 24 -5.52 22.52 -5.98
C ALA A 24 -6.43 21.95 -7.09
N GLY A 25 -6.43 20.63 -7.28
CA GLY A 25 -7.25 19.92 -8.29
C GLY A 25 -8.66 19.54 -7.83
N GLY A 26 -9.07 19.85 -6.60
CA GLY A 26 -10.39 19.50 -6.08
C GLY A 26 -10.34 18.93 -4.66
N VAL A 27 -11.18 17.94 -4.39
CA VAL A 27 -11.33 17.37 -3.05
C VAL A 27 -11.18 15.86 -3.10
N GLN A 28 -10.41 15.31 -2.18
CA GLN A 28 -10.23 13.88 -1.98
C GLN A 28 -11.02 13.43 -0.75
N ALA A 29 -11.86 12.39 -0.90
CA ALA A 29 -12.63 11.81 0.20
C ALA A 29 -12.11 10.44 0.65
N ILE A 30 -11.23 9.83 -0.15
CA ILE A 30 -10.65 8.50 0.07
C ILE A 30 -9.14 8.61 -0.18
N ALA A 31 -8.31 8.13 0.74
CA ALA A 31 -6.91 7.83 0.45
C ALA A 31 -6.89 6.58 -0.44
N ASP A 32 -6.55 6.75 -1.71
CA ASP A 32 -6.66 5.73 -2.76
C ASP A 32 -5.26 5.17 -3.04
N ASN A 33 -4.78 4.34 -2.12
CA ASN A 33 -3.41 3.83 -2.14
C ASN A 33 -3.38 2.36 -2.60
N LEU A 34 -2.19 1.87 -2.89
CA LEU A 34 -1.92 0.45 -3.09
C LEU A 34 -1.07 -0.08 -1.93
N LEU A 35 -1.44 -1.25 -1.39
CA LEU A 35 -0.58 -2.02 -0.49
C LEU A 35 0.23 -3.03 -1.30
N VAL A 36 1.55 -2.91 -1.22
CA VAL A 36 2.49 -3.89 -1.78
C VAL A 36 3.01 -4.77 -0.65
N THR A 37 2.84 -6.07 -0.79
CA THR A 37 3.40 -7.08 0.13
C THR A 37 4.46 -7.90 -0.59
N LEU A 38 5.66 -7.95 -0.03
CA LEU A 38 6.74 -8.83 -0.45
C LEU A 38 6.92 -9.93 0.60
N GLU A 39 7.10 -11.17 0.17
CA GLU A 39 7.56 -12.24 1.06
C GLU A 39 8.89 -12.80 0.57
N LEU A 40 9.87 -12.89 1.46
CA LEU A 40 11.18 -13.48 1.18
C LEU A 40 11.13 -15.00 1.35
N GLN A 41 12.11 -15.72 0.81
CA GLN A 41 12.22 -17.18 1.00
C GLN A 41 12.23 -17.60 2.48
N GLY A 42 12.82 -16.77 3.35
CA GLY A 42 12.81 -16.99 4.81
C GLY A 42 11.49 -16.67 5.51
N GLY A 43 10.41 -16.35 4.78
CA GLY A 43 9.08 -16.04 5.33
C GLY A 43 8.90 -14.63 5.88
N ILE A 44 9.96 -13.81 5.89
CA ILE A 44 9.88 -12.40 6.26
C ILE A 44 8.99 -11.66 5.26
N ARG A 45 8.07 -10.84 5.77
CA ARG A 45 7.22 -9.98 4.96
C ARG A 45 7.62 -8.52 5.07
N GLY A 46 7.71 -7.85 3.93
CA GLY A 46 7.87 -6.40 3.82
C GLY A 46 6.61 -5.78 3.23
N TYR A 47 6.27 -4.57 3.69
CA TYR A 47 5.10 -3.82 3.25
C TYR A 47 5.52 -2.46 2.72
N GLY A 48 4.90 -2.03 1.63
CA GLY A 48 5.06 -0.71 1.04
C GLY A 48 3.72 -0.13 0.61
N GLU A 49 3.67 1.19 0.49
CA GLU A 49 2.48 1.98 0.16
C GLU A 49 2.85 3.01 -0.92
N ALA A 50 1.95 3.23 -1.87
CA ALA A 50 2.04 4.25 -2.91
C ALA A 50 0.65 4.76 -3.30
#